data_AF-A0A7V8VWI5-F1
#
_entry.id   AF-A0A7V8VWI5-F1
#
_cell.length_a   1.000
_cell.length_b   1.000
_cell.length_c   1.000
_cell.angle_alpha   90.00
_cell.angle_beta   90.00
_cell.angle_gamma   90.00
#
_symmetry.space_group_name_H-M   'P 1'
#
loop_
_entity.id
_entity.type
_entity.pdbx_description
1 polymer ?
#
loop_
_entity_poly.entity_id
_entity_poly.type
_entity_poly.pdbx_seq_one_letter_code
_entity_poly.pdbx_strand_id
1 'polypeptide(L)'
;MNTGTAAAKEAGNMVDLDSDPTKLIAAVGIGKQLLMTRGALTTFSIANDVAKYFAIIPAMFVLAYGVGEDEGLGFLNVMRLTSPESAILSAIIFNALVIVGLIPLALRGVAYRPMSVAALLRRNLLIYGLGGLVAPFVGIKLIDMILTLFGLT
;
A
#
# COMPACT_ATOMS: atom_id res chain seq x y z
N MET A 1 17.14 -29.06 -31.55
CA MET A 1 16.41 -28.48 -30.40
C MET A 1 16.53 -26.94 -30.33
N ASN A 2 16.48 -26.20 -31.46
CA ASN A 2 16.71 -24.73 -31.47
C ASN A 2 15.72 -23.92 -32.32
N THR A 3 14.69 -24.53 -32.92
CA THR A 3 13.76 -23.82 -33.83
C THR A 3 12.60 -23.14 -33.10
N GLY A 4 12.07 -23.75 -32.04
CA GLY A 4 10.94 -23.21 -31.28
C GLY A 4 11.26 -21.92 -30.50
N THR A 5 12.46 -21.82 -29.93
CA THR A 5 12.89 -20.64 -29.16
C THR A 5 13.25 -19.47 -30.06
N ALA A 6 13.88 -19.69 -31.21
CA ALA A 6 14.21 -18.63 -32.17
C ALA A 6 12.95 -18.00 -32.77
N ALA A 7 12.00 -18.83 -33.25
CA ALA A 7 10.74 -18.36 -33.82
C ALA A 7 9.88 -17.61 -32.80
N ALA A 8 9.78 -18.13 -31.57
CA ALA A 8 9.04 -17.45 -30.50
C ALA A 8 9.72 -16.14 -30.06
N LYS A 9 11.06 -16.11 -30.01
CA LYS A 9 11.83 -14.90 -29.67
C LYS A 9 11.64 -13.79 -30.70
N GLU A 10 11.63 -14.12 -32.00
CA GLU A 10 11.40 -13.17 -33.08
C GLU A 10 9.97 -12.59 -33.03
N ALA A 11 9.00 -13.40 -32.63
CA ALA A 11 7.60 -12.99 -32.49
C ALA A 11 7.22 -12.40 -31.12
N GLY A 12 8.12 -12.42 -30.12
CA GLY A 12 7.82 -12.00 -28.74
C GLY A 12 6.84 -12.91 -27.98
N ASN A 13 6.71 -14.18 -28.40
CA ASN A 13 5.77 -15.14 -27.83
C ASN A 13 6.37 -15.91 -26.63
N MET A 14 5.49 -16.35 -25.73
CA MET A 14 5.86 -17.31 -24.68
C MET A 14 6.17 -18.67 -25.30
N VAL A 15 7.17 -19.38 -24.75
CA VAL A 15 7.55 -20.74 -25.15
C VAL A 15 7.05 -21.72 -24.09
N ASP A 16 6.17 -22.64 -24.47
CA ASP A 16 5.84 -23.79 -23.63
C ASP A 16 6.82 -24.93 -23.92
N LEU A 17 7.61 -25.30 -22.91
CA LEU A 17 8.62 -26.35 -23.01
C LEU A 17 8.03 -27.78 -23.00
N ASP A 18 6.84 -27.96 -22.41
CA ASP A 18 6.23 -29.30 -22.28
C ASP A 18 5.12 -29.52 -23.33
N SER A 19 4.82 -28.50 -24.15
CA SER A 19 3.81 -28.54 -25.20
C SER A 19 2.43 -29.02 -24.69
N ASP A 20 2.06 -28.61 -23.48
CA ASP A 20 0.81 -28.97 -22.82
C ASP A 20 -0.18 -27.79 -22.89
N PRO A 21 -1.30 -27.90 -23.62
CA PRO A 21 -2.25 -26.82 -23.78
C PRO A 21 -2.89 -26.37 -22.45
N THR A 22 -2.89 -27.18 -21.40
CA THR A 22 -3.41 -26.80 -20.08
C THR A 22 -2.59 -25.69 -19.41
N LYS A 23 -1.30 -25.56 -19.76
CA LYS A 23 -0.41 -24.52 -19.23
C LYS A 23 -0.80 -23.11 -19.64
N LEU A 24 -1.55 -22.95 -20.73
CA LEU A 24 -2.11 -21.64 -21.10
C LEU A 24 -3.05 -21.10 -20.01
N ILE A 25 -3.83 -21.99 -19.38
CA ILE A 25 -4.71 -21.62 -18.26
C ILE A 25 -3.87 -21.18 -17.06
N ALA A 26 -2.78 -21.89 -16.77
CA ALA A 26 -1.85 -21.52 -15.71
C ALA A 26 -1.17 -20.16 -15.97
N ALA A 27 -0.71 -19.91 -17.20
CA ALA A 27 -0.11 -18.64 -17.59
C ALA A 27 -1.08 -17.45 -17.43
N VAL A 28 -2.34 -17.61 -17.87
CA VAL A 28 -3.40 -16.62 -17.65
C VAL A 28 -3.68 -16.42 -16.15
N GLY A 29 -3.65 -17.50 -15.35
CA GLY A 29 -3.80 -17.45 -13.90
C GLY A 29 -2.73 -16.61 -13.21
N ILE A 30 -1.46 -16.84 -13.55
CA ILE A 30 -0.31 -16.07 -13.05
C ILE A 30 -0.46 -14.60 -13.45
N GLY A 31 -0.79 -14.32 -14.71
CA GLY A 31 -1.03 -12.96 -15.20
C GLY A 31 -2.13 -12.24 -14.42
N LYS A 32 -3.25 -12.90 -14.16
CA LYS A 32 -4.33 -12.36 -13.32
C LYS A 32 -3.87 -12.08 -11.90
N GLN A 33 -3.13 -12.99 -11.27
CA GLN A 33 -2.61 -12.79 -9.92
C GLN A 33 -1.66 -11.58 -9.83
N LEU A 34 -0.78 -11.39 -10.82
CA LEU A 34 0.10 -10.24 -10.90
C LEU A 34 -0.68 -8.92 -11.00
N LEU A 35 -1.68 -8.87 -11.88
CA LEU A 35 -2.54 -7.68 -12.03
C LEU A 35 -3.35 -7.37 -10.77
N MET A 36 -3.91 -8.41 -10.13
CA MET A 36 -4.67 -8.26 -8.88
C MET A 36 -3.80 -7.75 -7.74
N THR A 37 -2.59 -8.31 -7.61
CA THR A 37 -1.63 -7.90 -6.57
C THR A 37 -1.24 -6.45 -6.76
N ARG A 38 -0.92 -6.04 -7.99
CA ARG A 38 -0.62 -4.64 -8.31
C ARG A 38 -1.79 -3.72 -7.96
N GLY A 39 -3.00 -4.04 -8.41
CA GLY A 39 -4.19 -3.24 -8.13
C GLY A 39 -4.49 -3.09 -6.64
N ALA A 40 -4.35 -4.17 -5.87
CA ALA A 40 -4.51 -4.18 -4.43
C ALA A 40 -3.49 -3.27 -3.73
N LEU A 41 -2.21 -3.41 -4.06
CA LEU A 41 -1.14 -2.58 -3.50
C LEU A 41 -1.31 -1.10 -3.85
N THR A 42 -1.66 -0.78 -5.10
CA THR A 42 -1.93 0.61 -5.49
C THR A 42 -3.11 1.19 -4.71
N THR A 43 -4.19 0.43 -4.56
CA THR A 43 -5.38 0.88 -3.81
C THR A 43 -5.04 1.13 -2.35
N PHE A 44 -4.30 0.21 -1.72
CA PHE A 44 -3.84 0.36 -0.35
C PHE A 44 -2.93 1.57 -0.18
N SER A 45 -1.94 1.73 -1.06
CA SER A 45 -0.97 2.83 -0.99
C SER A 45 -1.63 4.20 -1.18
N ILE A 46 -2.58 4.32 -2.10
CA ILE A 46 -3.33 5.58 -2.29
C ILE A 46 -4.19 5.87 -1.06
N ALA A 47 -4.91 4.88 -0.52
CA ALA A 47 -5.73 5.08 0.67
C ALA A 47 -4.88 5.47 1.89
N ASN A 48 -3.66 4.95 1.98
CA ASN A 48 -2.71 5.25 3.05
C ASN A 48 -2.27 6.72 3.08
N ASP A 49 -2.17 7.37 1.92
CA ASP A 49 -1.74 8.77 1.84
C ASP A 49 -2.72 9.73 2.55
N VAL A 50 -4.00 9.35 2.68
CA VAL A 50 -5.00 10.13 3.43
C VAL A 50 -4.55 10.35 4.87
N ALA A 51 -4.18 9.29 5.58
CA ALA A 51 -3.74 9.38 6.97
C ALA A 51 -2.43 10.18 7.11
N LYS A 52 -1.50 10.02 6.15
CA LYS A 52 -0.24 10.80 6.13
C LYS A 52 -0.51 12.29 6.04
N TYR A 53 -1.46 12.71 5.22
CA TYR A 53 -1.83 14.13 5.14
C TYR A 53 -2.40 14.65 6.46
N PHE A 54 -3.26 13.89 7.14
CA PHE A 54 -3.77 14.26 8.46
C PHE A 54 -2.69 14.29 9.56
N ALA A 55 -1.59 13.54 9.41
CA ALA A 55 -0.45 13.63 10.33
C ALA A 55 0.46 14.83 10.04
N ILE A 56 0.84 15.01 8.78
CA ILE A 56 1.94 15.91 8.40
C ILE A 56 1.47 17.35 8.17
N ILE A 57 0.31 17.57 7.56
CA ILE A 57 -0.14 18.93 7.22
C ILE A 57 -0.29 19.82 8.46
N PRO A 58 -0.97 19.38 9.55
CA PRO A 58 -1.11 20.21 10.75
C PRO A 58 0.26 20.50 11.38
N ALA A 59 1.10 19.47 11.52
CA ALA A 59 2.44 19.57 12.09
C ALA A 59 3.34 20.55 11.32
N MET A 60 3.37 20.42 9.99
CA MET A 60 4.14 21.33 9.13
C MET A 60 3.63 22.77 9.20
N PHE A 61 2.33 22.97 9.39
CA PHE A 61 1.76 24.31 9.51
C PHE A 61 2.19 25.00 10.80
N VAL A 62 2.14 24.28 11.93
CA VAL A 62 2.66 24.75 13.22
C VAL A 62 4.14 25.14 13.10
N LEU A 63 4.96 24.27 12.50
CA LEU A 63 6.41 24.52 12.34
C LEU A 63 6.73 25.66 11.38
N ALA A 64 6.03 25.75 10.25
CA ALA A 64 6.35 26.73 9.21
C ALA A 64 5.83 28.14 9.55
N TYR A 65 4.71 28.24 10.25
CA TYR A 65 4.04 29.51 10.53
C TYR A 65 4.07 29.92 12.01
N GLY A 66 4.59 29.06 12.92
CA GLY A 66 4.72 29.36 14.34
C GLY A 66 3.40 29.55 15.08
N VAL A 67 2.32 28.97 14.55
CA VAL A 67 0.95 29.04 15.10
C VAL A 67 0.78 27.96 16.18
N GLY A 68 -0.04 28.21 17.20
CA GLY A 68 -0.31 27.21 18.23
C GLY A 68 -0.94 25.93 17.67
N GLU A 69 -0.79 24.79 18.36
CA GLU A 69 -1.34 23.50 17.91
C GLU A 69 -2.86 23.49 17.74
N ASP A 70 -3.58 24.35 18.47
CA ASP A 70 -5.02 24.53 18.38
C ASP A 70 -5.44 25.63 17.38
N GLU A 71 -4.48 26.33 16.78
CA GLU A 71 -4.71 27.44 15.86
C GLU A 71 -4.54 27.02 14.39
N GLY A 72 -5.19 27.75 13.48
CA GLY A 72 -5.08 27.49 12.04
C GLY A 72 -5.59 26.10 11.64
N LEU A 73 -4.67 25.19 11.28
CA LEU A 73 -4.96 23.83 10.82
C LEU A 73 -4.92 22.79 11.96
N GLY A 74 -4.84 23.20 13.22
CA GLY A 74 -4.85 22.33 14.39
C GLY A 74 -6.01 21.32 14.43
N PHE A 75 -7.20 21.74 13.99
CA PHE A 75 -8.39 20.88 13.94
C PHE A 75 -8.26 19.67 12.99
N LEU A 76 -7.30 19.70 12.06
CA LEU A 76 -6.98 18.58 11.19
C LEU A 76 -6.10 17.51 11.88
N ASN A 77 -5.59 17.75 13.09
CA ASN A 77 -4.93 16.72 13.90
C ASN A 77 -5.97 15.72 14.48
N VAL A 78 -6.64 14.98 13.59
CA VAL A 78 -7.68 14.00 13.93
C VAL A 78 -7.12 12.89 14.82
N MET A 79 -5.83 12.54 14.64
CA MET A 79 -5.13 11.53 15.44
C MET A 79 -4.72 12.03 16.83
N ARG A 80 -4.81 13.34 17.09
CA ARG A 80 -4.32 13.97 18.33
C ARG A 80 -2.88 13.56 18.64
N LEU A 81 -1.99 13.70 17.66
CA LEU A 81 -0.57 13.42 17.80
C LEU A 81 0.07 14.43 18.77
N THR A 82 1.10 13.99 19.50
CA THR A 82 1.57 14.65 20.73
C THR A 82 2.35 15.94 20.48
N SER A 83 3.12 15.99 19.39
CA SER A 83 3.86 17.18 18.96
C SER A 83 4.07 17.17 17.45
N PRO A 84 4.36 18.32 16.80
CA PRO A 84 4.64 18.38 15.37
C PRO A 84 5.83 17.50 14.95
N GLU A 85 6.88 17.46 15.76
CA GLU A 85 8.07 16.63 15.52
C GLU A 85 7.74 15.14 15.61
N SER A 86 7.01 14.72 16.66
CA SER A 86 6.56 13.33 16.82
C SER A 86 5.64 12.91 15.68
N ALA A 87 4.76 13.81 15.21
CA ALA A 87 3.83 13.51 14.13
C ALA A 87 4.56 13.20 12.81
N ILE A 88 5.54 14.03 12.45
CA ILE A 88 6.36 13.82 11.24
C ILE A 88 7.20 12.55 11.38
N LEU A 89 7.85 12.36 12.54
CA LEU A 89 8.69 11.19 12.79
C LEU A 89 7.87 9.89 12.73
N SER A 90 6.69 9.88 13.36
CA SER A 90 5.77 8.74 13.35
C SER A 90 5.29 8.39 11.94
N ALA A 91 4.95 9.41 11.13
CA ALA A 91 4.54 9.19 9.74
C ALA A 91 5.68 8.61 8.88
N ILE A 92 6.93 9.06 9.08
CA ILE A 92 8.10 8.54 8.37
C ILE A 92 8.40 7.09 8.78
N ILE A 93 8.40 6.80 10.09
CA ILE A 93 8.61 5.43 10.59
C ILE A 93 7.54 4.49 10.06
N PHE A 94 6.27 4.91 10.09
CA PHE A 94 5.17 4.11 9.54
C PHE A 94 5.38 3.81 8.05
N ASN A 95 5.84 4.79 7.27
CA ASN A 95 6.11 4.60 5.84
C ASN A 95 7.19 3.52 5.60
N ALA A 96 8.24 3.51 6.41
CA ALA A 96 9.26 2.47 6.33
C ALA A 96 8.71 1.09 6.71
N LEU A 97 7.93 1.01 7.80
CA LEU A 97 7.38 -0.26 8.30
C LEU A 97 6.33 -0.84 7.36
N VAL A 98 5.48 0.00 6.75
CA VAL A 98 4.41 -0.49 5.88
C VAL A 98 4.96 -1.15 4.61
N ILE A 99 6.11 -0.67 4.10
CA ILE A 99 6.80 -1.33 2.97
C ILE A 99 7.18 -2.76 3.36
N VAL A 100 7.85 -2.94 4.51
CA VAL A 100 8.24 -4.26 5.02
C VAL A 100 7.01 -5.16 5.20
N GLY A 101 5.93 -4.62 5.77
CA GLY A 101 4.68 -5.35 5.95
C GLY A 101 3.99 -5.77 4.65
N LEU A 102 4.18 -5.04 3.56
CA LEU A 102 3.59 -5.34 2.25
C LEU A 102 4.45 -6.28 1.37
N ILE A 103 5.74 -6.47 1.68
CA ILE A 103 6.62 -7.40 0.92
C ILE A 103 6.03 -8.82 0.84
N PRO A 104 5.57 -9.45 1.93
CA PRO A 104 4.99 -10.80 1.86
C PRO A 104 3.77 -10.86 0.92
N LEU A 105 2.95 -9.81 0.89
CA LEU A 105 1.79 -9.72 0.01
C LEU A 105 2.23 -9.56 -1.46
N ALA A 106 3.25 -8.76 -1.73
CA ALA A 106 3.81 -8.57 -3.07
C ALA A 106 4.41 -9.87 -3.64
N LEU A 107 5.08 -10.67 -2.79
CA LEU A 107 5.72 -11.93 -3.20
C LEU A 107 4.74 -13.10 -3.30
N ARG A 108 3.81 -13.25 -2.34
CA ARG A 108 2.80 -14.33 -2.38
C ARG A 108 1.70 -14.05 -3.39
N GLY A 109 1.43 -12.77 -3.66
CA GLY A 109 0.37 -12.32 -4.53
C GLY A 109 -1.03 -12.44 -3.91
N VAL A 110 -1.97 -11.73 -4.51
CA VAL A 110 -3.39 -11.75 -4.13
C VAL A 110 -4.10 -12.86 -4.89
N ALA A 111 -4.61 -13.85 -4.14
CA ALA A 111 -5.32 -14.98 -4.72
C ALA A 111 -6.52 -14.51 -5.56
N TYR A 112 -6.53 -14.90 -6.83
CA TYR A 112 -7.65 -14.66 -7.73
C TYR A 112 -8.85 -15.52 -7.33
N ARG A 113 -10.03 -14.90 -7.28
CA ARG A 113 -11.31 -15.60 -7.14
C ARG A 113 -12.18 -15.24 -8.35
N PRO A 114 -12.76 -16.22 -9.06
CA PRO A 114 -13.64 -15.96 -10.19
C PRO A 114 -14.91 -15.25 -9.70
N MET A 115 -15.04 -13.97 -10.06
CA MET A 115 -16.14 -13.10 -9.68
C MET A 115 -16.42 -12.12 -10.83
N SER A 116 -17.59 -11.47 -10.83
CA SER A 116 -17.84 -10.36 -11.74
C SER A 116 -16.89 -9.19 -11.46
N VAL A 117 -16.60 -8.39 -12.49
CA VAL A 117 -15.68 -7.23 -12.37
C VAL A 117 -16.13 -6.27 -11.28
N ALA A 118 -17.43 -5.97 -11.21
CA ALA A 118 -17.99 -5.09 -10.18
C ALA A 118 -17.81 -5.65 -8.76
N ALA A 119 -18.04 -6.95 -8.56
CA ALA A 119 -17.85 -7.58 -7.26
C ALA A 119 -16.38 -7.61 -6.85
N LEU A 120 -15.48 -7.83 -7.81
CA LEU A 120 -14.04 -7.82 -7.58
C LEU A 120 -13.55 -6.41 -7.19
N LEU A 121 -13.99 -5.37 -7.91
CA LEU A 121 -13.68 -3.98 -7.59
C LEU A 121 -14.15 -3.62 -6.17
N ARG A 122 -15.41 -3.91 -5.84
CA ARG A 122 -15.97 -3.65 -4.52
C ARG A 122 -15.17 -4.37 -3.43
N ARG A 123 -14.82 -5.64 -3.64
CA ARG A 123 -13.99 -6.40 -2.70
C ARG A 123 -12.60 -5.78 -2.53
N ASN A 124 -11.98 -5.33 -3.62
CA ASN A 124 -10.67 -4.68 -3.57
C ASN A 124 -10.72 -3.37 -2.77
N LEU A 125 -11.70 -2.52 -3.03
CA LEU A 125 -11.90 -1.26 -2.28
C LEU A 125 -12.21 -1.53 -0.81
N LEU A 126 -13.06 -2.51 -0.50
CA LEU A 126 -13.41 -2.84 0.88
C LEU A 126 -12.26 -3.44 1.68
N ILE A 127 -11.40 -4.27 1.08
CA ILE A 127 -10.30 -4.90 1.80
C ILE A 127 -9.07 -4.00 1.81
N TYR A 128 -8.59 -3.62 0.62
CA TYR A 128 -7.33 -2.89 0.47
C TYR A 128 -7.51 -1.38 0.57
N GLY A 129 -8.65 -0.84 0.15
CA GLY A 129 -8.97 0.58 0.35
C GLY A 129 -9.25 0.88 1.81
N LEU A 130 -10.19 0.19 2.45
CA LEU A 130 -10.46 0.39 3.88
C LEU A 130 -9.28 -0.01 4.75
N GLY A 131 -8.60 -1.11 4.44
CA GLY A 131 -7.38 -1.51 5.14
C GLY A 131 -6.28 -0.47 5.00
N GLY A 132 -6.09 0.08 3.79
CA GLY A 132 -5.14 1.17 3.54
C GLY A 132 -5.52 2.48 4.20
N LEU A 133 -6.80 2.71 4.46
CA LEU A 133 -7.27 3.86 5.22
C LEU A 133 -7.04 3.66 6.72
N VAL A 134 -7.50 2.56 7.31
CA VAL A 134 -7.52 2.37 8.77
C VAL A 134 -6.13 2.04 9.33
N ALA A 135 -5.36 1.18 8.66
CA ALA A 135 -4.04 0.74 9.14
C ALA A 135 -3.08 1.90 9.48
N PRO A 136 -2.90 2.94 8.65
CA PRO A 136 -2.01 4.04 8.98
C PRO A 136 -2.51 4.95 10.10
N PHE A 137 -3.83 5.19 10.22
CA PHE A 137 -4.35 5.96 11.37
C PHE A 137 -3.97 5.29 12.69
N VAL A 138 -4.15 3.97 12.76
CA VAL A 138 -3.77 3.18 13.94
C VAL A 138 -2.25 3.12 14.10
N GLY A 139 -1.53 2.82 13.02
CA GLY A 139 -0.08 2.64 13.05
C GLY A 139 0.69 3.90 13.43
N ILE A 140 0.37 5.04 12.81
CA ILE A 140 1.00 6.33 13.12
C ILE A 140 0.73 6.71 14.58
N LYS A 141 -0.52 6.55 15.06
CA LYS A 141 -0.85 6.89 16.45
C LYS A 141 -0.12 5.99 17.44
N LEU A 142 -0.01 4.69 17.17
CA LEU A 142 0.74 3.77 18.03
C LEU A 142 2.23 4.12 18.07
N ILE A 143 2.83 4.52 16.95
CA ILE A 143 4.22 4.95 16.91
C ILE A 143 4.40 6.23 17.73
N ASP A 144 3.54 7.23 17.54
CA ASP A 144 3.55 8.48 18.33
C ASP A 144 3.47 8.18 19.83
N MET A 145 2.54 7.33 20.26
CA MET A 145 2.41 6.94 21.66
C MET A 145 3.66 6.22 22.19
N ILE A 146 4.30 5.38 21.39
CA ILE A 146 5.55 4.70 21.76
C ILE A 146 6.68 5.72 21.93
N LEU A 147 6.84 6.66 20.98
CA LEU A 147 7.89 7.68 21.04
C LEU A 147 7.72 8.57 22.27
N THR A 148 6.50 9.02 22.55
CA THR A 148 6.17 9.81 23.74
C THR A 148 6.40 9.02 25.03
N LEU A 149 6.03 7.74 25.07
CA LEU A 149 6.22 6.89 26.26
C LEU A 149 7.70 6.75 26.64
N PHE A 150 8.59 6.69 25.65
CA PHE A 150 10.04 6.60 25.86
C PHE A 150 10.73 7.97 25.96
N GLY A 151 9.98 9.09 25.91
CA GLY A 151 10.52 10.44 25.99
C GLY A 151 11.45 10.80 24.84
N LEU A 152 11.25 10.19 23.67
CA LEU A 152 12.06 10.45 22.46
C LEU A 152 11.59 11.72 21.73
N THR A 153 10.38 12.20 22.06
CA THR A 153 9.70 13.40 21.59
C THR A 153 8.69 13.83 22.64
#